data_AF-A0A7V9BUN7-F1
#
_entry.id   AF-A0A7V9BUN7-F1
#
_cell.length_a   1.000
_cell.length_b   1.000
_cell.length_c   1.000
_cell.angle_alpha   90.00
_cell.angle_beta   90.00
_cell.angle_gamma   90.00
#
_symmetry.space_group_name_H-M   'P 1'
#
loop_
_entity.id
_entity.type
_entity.pdbx_description
1 polymer ?
#
loop_
_entity_poly.entity_id
_entity_poly.type
_entity_poly.pdbx_seq_one_letter_code
_entity_poly.pdbx_strand_id
1 'polypeptide(L)'
;MRQLRVRVQPRPDRPRLRQPRRPLRQLPRRVERVPGGRLSRPGRRPAHGLARRTREPVRQLPVYNPDQSDLDADAVGDVCDNCILTFNSDQADTDLYPSGFPDGWGDACDNCPDHSNPGQGDVDDDTVGDECDSCILAPNPDQSDVDGDLVGDACDPCPLLEPEPEGQPPNDHSDPDLDAVGNACDSCPDHANSEQADVDGDGVGDACDNCPNHLNSDQTDSDGDGVGSACDSCPFAADPFDEDGDGDGLGDACDTCPL
;
A
#
# COMPACT_ATOMS: atom_id res chain seq x y z
N MET A 1 52.80 17.49 26.82
CA MET A 1 51.79 17.25 25.77
C MET A 1 50.71 18.32 25.87
N ARG A 2 50.56 19.16 24.84
CA ARG A 2 49.62 20.31 24.83
C ARG A 2 48.20 19.81 24.50
N GLN A 3 47.22 20.16 25.31
CA GLN A 3 45.80 19.93 25.01
C GLN A 3 45.30 20.91 23.93
N LEU A 4 44.77 20.38 22.83
CA LEU A 4 44.13 21.15 21.77
C LEU A 4 42.70 21.51 22.20
N ARG A 5 42.39 22.81 22.38
CA ARG A 5 41.01 23.29 22.53
C ARG A 5 40.42 23.53 21.16
N VAL A 6 39.46 22.69 20.75
CA VAL A 6 38.66 22.91 19.54
C VAL A 6 37.66 24.04 19.81
N ARG A 7 37.73 25.12 19.04
CA ARG A 7 36.74 26.21 19.05
C ARG A 7 35.56 25.80 18.15
N VAL A 8 34.39 25.62 18.74
CA VAL A 8 33.12 25.47 18.00
C VAL A 8 32.76 26.82 17.40
N GLN A 9 32.59 26.89 16.07
CA GLN A 9 32.08 28.08 15.40
C GLN A 9 30.54 28.11 15.47
N PRO A 10 29.90 29.28 15.68
CA PRO A 10 28.45 29.39 15.62
C PRO A 10 27.94 29.25 14.18
N ARG A 11 26.81 28.54 14.01
CA ARG A 11 26.13 28.34 12.72
C ARG A 11 25.56 29.67 12.19
N PRO A 12 25.55 29.92 10.87
CA PRO A 12 24.93 31.11 10.30
C PRO A 12 23.39 31.05 10.38
N ASP A 13 22.79 32.21 10.69
CA ASP A 13 21.33 32.39 10.80
C ASP A 13 20.60 32.04 9.49
N ARG A 14 19.55 31.22 9.57
CA ARG A 14 18.65 30.93 8.45
C ARG A 14 17.84 32.19 8.07
N PRO A 15 17.72 32.54 6.78
CA PRO A 15 16.87 33.66 6.36
C PRO A 15 15.38 33.35 6.60
N ARG A 16 14.66 34.31 7.16
CA ARG A 16 13.21 34.22 7.39
C ARG A 16 12.45 34.19 6.05
N LEU A 17 11.82 33.05 5.75
CA LEU A 17 10.88 32.91 4.64
C LEU A 17 9.69 33.89 4.83
N ARG A 18 9.45 34.75 3.85
CA ARG A 18 8.25 35.61 3.79
C ARG A 18 7.04 34.73 3.49
N GLN A 19 6.03 34.75 4.36
CA GLN A 19 4.77 34.07 4.11
C GLN A 19 4.04 34.65 2.88
N PRO A 20 3.42 33.81 2.03
CA PRO A 20 2.59 34.29 0.93
C PRO A 20 1.29 34.92 1.46
N ARG A 21 0.91 36.06 0.88
CA ARG A 21 -0.33 36.77 1.21
C ARG A 21 -1.54 35.96 0.72
N ARG A 22 -2.48 35.67 1.63
CA ARG A 22 -3.77 35.04 1.31
C ARG A 22 -4.56 35.89 0.28
N PRO A 23 -5.16 35.29 -0.76
CA PRO A 23 -6.05 36.01 -1.66
C PRO A 23 -7.39 36.34 -0.97
N LEU A 24 -7.89 37.56 -1.22
CA LEU A 24 -9.16 38.07 -0.72
C LEU A 24 -10.34 37.31 -1.35
N ARG A 25 -11.17 36.68 -0.51
CA ARG A 25 -12.46 36.07 -0.88
C ARG A 25 -13.40 37.14 -1.42
N GLN A 26 -13.81 37.04 -2.70
CA GLN A 26 -14.89 37.86 -3.24
C GLN A 26 -16.25 37.27 -2.80
N LEU A 27 -17.08 38.10 -2.16
CA LEU A 27 -18.46 37.76 -1.81
C LEU A 27 -19.36 37.90 -3.06
N PRO A 28 -20.35 37.01 -3.28
CA PRO A 28 -21.23 37.10 -4.45
C PRO A 28 -22.20 38.29 -4.34
N ARG A 29 -22.36 39.02 -5.45
CA ARG A 29 -23.30 40.14 -5.56
C ARG A 29 -24.75 39.64 -5.54
N ARG A 30 -25.53 40.22 -4.63
CA ARG A 30 -26.97 40.02 -4.44
C ARG A 30 -27.74 40.63 -5.62
N VAL A 31 -28.56 39.84 -6.30
CA VAL A 31 -29.48 40.31 -7.35
C VAL A 31 -30.76 40.83 -6.68
N GLU A 32 -31.04 42.14 -6.82
CA GLU A 32 -32.28 42.75 -6.36
C GLU A 32 -33.45 42.41 -7.31
N ARG A 33 -34.57 41.98 -6.74
CA ARG A 33 -35.86 41.79 -7.43
C ARG A 33 -36.60 43.12 -7.52
N VAL A 34 -37.09 43.48 -8.71
CA VAL A 34 -38.09 44.54 -8.91
C VAL A 34 -39.47 43.88 -9.16
N PRO A 35 -40.56 44.33 -8.51
CA PRO A 35 -41.89 43.74 -8.69
C PRO A 35 -42.76 44.48 -9.72
N GLY A 36 -43.51 43.71 -10.53
CA GLY A 36 -44.89 44.02 -10.93
C GLY A 36 -45.14 44.79 -12.24
N GLY A 37 -45.69 44.10 -13.25
CA GLY A 37 -46.35 44.69 -14.43
C GLY A 37 -47.12 43.64 -15.24
N ARG A 38 -48.40 43.92 -15.56
CA ARG A 38 -49.46 42.97 -15.93
C ARG A 38 -49.41 42.39 -17.37
N LEU A 39 -49.89 41.14 -17.45
CA LEU A 39 -50.56 40.40 -18.53
C LEU A 39 -50.75 41.05 -19.91
N SER A 40 -50.28 40.35 -20.95
CA SER A 40 -51.06 40.08 -22.18
C SER A 40 -50.44 38.91 -22.95
N ARG A 41 -51.21 37.81 -23.12
CA ARG A 41 -50.87 36.69 -24.02
C ARG A 41 -51.15 37.09 -25.48
N PRO A 42 -50.29 36.64 -26.41
CA PRO A 42 -50.84 36.12 -27.65
C PRO A 42 -50.18 34.81 -28.13
N GLY A 43 -51.01 33.89 -28.62
CA GLY A 43 -50.70 32.97 -29.72
C GLY A 43 -49.69 31.84 -29.48
N ARG A 44 -50.20 30.63 -29.23
CA ARG A 44 -49.46 29.37 -29.45
C ARG A 44 -49.08 29.29 -30.95
N ARG A 45 -47.78 29.23 -31.27
CA ARG A 45 -47.29 28.71 -32.55
C ARG A 45 -46.95 27.22 -32.35
N PRO A 46 -47.22 26.35 -33.34
CA PRO A 46 -46.95 24.92 -33.22
C PRO A 46 -45.44 24.67 -33.18
N ALA A 47 -45.04 23.74 -32.31
CA ALA A 47 -43.67 23.28 -32.17
C ALA A 47 -43.27 22.50 -33.43
N HIS A 48 -42.46 23.10 -34.30
CA HIS A 48 -41.62 22.33 -35.20
C HIS A 48 -40.44 21.80 -34.39
N GLY A 49 -40.28 20.47 -34.40
CA GLY A 49 -39.27 19.75 -33.66
C GLY A 49 -37.87 20.33 -33.89
N LEU A 50 -37.28 20.87 -32.83
CA LEU A 50 -35.85 21.01 -32.74
C LEU A 50 -35.30 19.58 -32.63
N ALA A 51 -34.89 19.02 -33.76
CA ALA A 51 -34.00 17.87 -33.76
C ALA A 51 -32.87 18.19 -32.77
N ARG A 52 -32.71 17.35 -31.74
CA ARG A 52 -31.54 17.40 -30.87
C ARG A 52 -30.34 17.31 -31.82
N ARG A 53 -29.60 18.41 -31.97
CA ARG A 53 -28.27 18.34 -32.57
C ARG A 53 -27.50 17.38 -31.67
N THR A 54 -27.27 16.17 -32.15
CA THR A 54 -26.20 15.32 -31.64
C THR A 54 -24.96 16.22 -31.61
N ARG A 55 -24.36 16.39 -30.44
CA ARG A 55 -23.04 17.03 -30.36
C ARG A 55 -22.16 16.26 -31.34
N GLU A 56 -21.69 16.92 -32.40
CA GLU A 56 -20.64 16.31 -33.21
C GLU A 56 -19.47 15.98 -32.26
N PRO A 57 -18.81 14.83 -32.44
CA PRO A 57 -17.58 14.56 -31.72
C PRO A 57 -16.64 15.74 -31.99
N VAL A 58 -16.01 16.25 -30.94
CA VAL A 58 -15.00 17.30 -31.07
C VAL A 58 -13.93 16.74 -31.99
N ARG A 59 -13.91 17.17 -33.26
CA ARG A 59 -12.80 16.85 -34.16
C ARG A 59 -11.57 17.48 -33.54
N GLN A 60 -10.62 16.66 -33.10
CA GLN A 60 -9.29 17.12 -32.72
C GLN A 60 -8.78 18.05 -33.84
N LEU A 61 -8.22 19.19 -33.44
CA LEU A 61 -7.66 20.13 -34.40
C LEU A 61 -6.51 19.43 -35.14
N PRO A 62 -6.35 19.66 -36.45
CA PRO A 62 -5.22 19.09 -37.18
C PRO A 62 -3.90 19.51 -36.54
N VAL A 63 -3.02 18.55 -36.25
CA VAL A 63 -1.68 18.78 -35.74
C VAL A 63 -0.77 19.22 -36.89
N TYR A 64 0.03 20.28 -36.69
CA TYR A 64 0.96 20.78 -37.70
C TYR A 64 2.30 20.05 -37.60
N ASN A 65 2.65 19.24 -38.59
CA ASN A 65 3.87 18.42 -38.60
C ASN A 65 4.56 18.44 -40.00
N PRO A 66 5.12 19.58 -40.46
CA PRO A 66 5.61 19.74 -41.83
C PRO A 66 6.73 18.77 -42.22
N ASP A 67 7.51 18.28 -41.25
CA ASP A 67 8.64 17.39 -41.47
C ASP A 67 8.22 15.91 -41.64
N GLN A 68 6.96 15.59 -41.27
CA GLN A 68 6.40 14.22 -41.35
C GLN A 68 7.36 13.17 -40.79
N SER A 69 8.02 13.48 -39.67
CA SER A 69 8.89 12.52 -38.98
C SER A 69 8.03 11.42 -38.33
N ASP A 70 8.56 10.21 -38.38
CA ASP A 70 7.93 8.96 -37.98
C ASP A 70 9.09 7.99 -37.68
N LEU A 71 9.48 7.93 -36.41
CA LEU A 71 10.73 7.32 -35.98
C LEU A 71 10.66 5.79 -35.92
N ASP A 72 9.49 5.23 -35.60
CA ASP A 72 9.25 3.80 -35.47
C ASP A 72 8.49 3.18 -36.67
N ALA A 73 8.09 4.01 -37.63
CA ALA A 73 7.45 3.65 -38.90
C ALA A 73 6.07 2.99 -38.73
N ASP A 74 5.29 3.42 -37.73
CA ASP A 74 3.94 2.93 -37.47
C ASP A 74 2.83 3.67 -38.24
N ALA A 75 3.22 4.67 -39.04
CA ALA A 75 2.37 5.58 -39.81
C ALA A 75 1.62 6.63 -38.98
N VAL A 76 2.04 6.85 -37.73
CA VAL A 76 1.72 7.99 -36.88
C VAL A 76 2.98 8.85 -36.80
N GLY A 77 2.83 10.18 -36.94
CA GLY A 77 4.01 11.06 -36.93
C GLY A 77 4.41 11.44 -35.51
N ASP A 78 5.72 11.60 -35.23
CA ASP A 78 6.29 11.82 -33.89
C ASP A 78 5.59 12.90 -33.04
N VAL A 79 4.98 13.91 -33.67
CA VAL A 79 4.31 15.04 -32.97
C VAL A 79 2.95 14.64 -32.40
N CYS A 80 2.32 13.62 -32.96
CA CYS A 80 1.03 13.10 -32.54
C CYS A 80 1.09 11.64 -32.10
N ASP A 81 2.30 11.12 -31.92
CA ASP A 81 2.56 9.76 -31.49
C ASP A 81 2.70 9.73 -29.96
N ASN A 82 1.86 8.94 -29.30
CA ASN A 82 1.91 8.73 -27.85
C ASN A 82 2.96 7.68 -27.43
N CYS A 83 3.65 7.06 -28.39
CA CYS A 83 4.76 6.12 -28.21
C CYS A 83 5.84 6.28 -29.28
N ILE A 84 6.51 7.44 -29.32
CA ILE A 84 7.53 7.87 -30.31
C ILE A 84 8.57 6.80 -30.75
N LEU A 85 8.88 5.81 -29.91
CA LEU A 85 9.88 4.78 -30.18
C LEU A 85 9.31 3.36 -30.32
N THR A 86 8.02 3.18 -30.11
CA THR A 86 7.37 1.88 -29.97
C THR A 86 6.17 1.80 -30.90
N PHE A 87 6.30 0.96 -31.94
CA PHE A 87 5.27 0.78 -32.95
C PHE A 87 3.88 0.52 -32.35
N ASN A 88 2.94 1.45 -32.53
CA ASN A 88 1.56 1.35 -32.03
C ASN A 88 0.56 2.15 -32.88
N SER A 89 0.36 1.73 -34.14
CA SER A 89 -0.48 2.44 -35.11
C SER A 89 -1.95 2.70 -34.70
N ASP A 90 -2.45 2.03 -33.65
CA ASP A 90 -3.78 2.25 -33.08
C ASP A 90 -3.83 3.36 -32.03
N GLN A 91 -2.67 3.78 -31.50
CA GLN A 91 -2.50 4.86 -30.53
C GLN A 91 -3.45 4.68 -29.33
N ALA A 92 -3.60 3.43 -28.88
CA ALA A 92 -4.36 3.12 -27.69
C ALA A 92 -3.75 3.83 -26.48
N ASP A 93 -4.61 4.29 -25.59
CA ASP A 93 -4.30 5.13 -24.43
C ASP A 93 -5.48 5.00 -23.47
N THR A 94 -5.42 3.97 -22.63
CA THR A 94 -6.58 3.42 -21.89
C THR A 94 -6.87 4.18 -20.61
N ASP A 95 -5.83 4.64 -19.92
CA ASP A 95 -5.98 5.36 -18.67
C ASP A 95 -6.73 6.69 -18.82
N LEU A 96 -7.21 7.23 -17.70
CA LEU A 96 -7.81 8.55 -17.66
C LEU A 96 -7.51 9.28 -16.36
N TYR A 97 -7.03 10.51 -16.47
CA TYR A 97 -7.13 11.47 -15.38
C TYR A 97 -8.60 11.68 -14.96
N PRO A 98 -8.85 12.18 -13.72
CA PRO A 98 -10.18 12.68 -13.33
C PRO A 98 -10.72 13.80 -14.22
N SER A 99 -9.84 14.45 -14.99
CA SER A 99 -10.20 15.44 -16.01
C SER A 99 -10.82 14.83 -17.28
N GLY A 100 -10.72 13.51 -17.44
CA GLY A 100 -11.18 12.73 -18.59
C GLY A 100 -10.22 12.73 -19.77
N PHE A 101 -8.94 13.04 -19.53
CA PHE A 101 -7.87 12.97 -20.52
C PHE A 101 -6.85 11.91 -20.09
N PRO A 102 -6.32 11.11 -21.02
CA PRO A 102 -5.24 10.19 -20.69
C PRO A 102 -3.94 10.92 -20.31
N ASP A 103 -2.98 10.16 -19.79
CA ASP A 103 -1.74 10.69 -19.24
C ASP A 103 -0.72 11.13 -20.32
N GLY A 104 -0.86 10.59 -21.54
CA GLY A 104 -0.07 10.92 -22.72
C GLY A 104 0.95 9.86 -23.14
N TRP A 105 1.04 8.73 -22.44
CA TRP A 105 1.76 7.53 -22.85
C TRP A 105 0.77 6.52 -23.41
N GLY A 106 1.06 5.99 -24.60
CA GLY A 106 0.21 4.95 -25.17
C GLY A 106 0.42 3.61 -24.49
N ASP A 107 -0.61 2.75 -24.47
CA ASP A 107 -0.60 1.43 -23.81
C ASP A 107 0.61 0.55 -24.20
N ALA A 108 1.20 0.78 -25.38
CA ALA A 108 2.36 0.04 -25.88
C ALA A 108 3.70 0.43 -25.24
N CYS A 109 3.79 1.64 -24.69
CA CYS A 109 5.00 2.19 -24.09
C CYS A 109 4.77 2.73 -22.67
N ASP A 110 3.56 2.56 -22.15
CA ASP A 110 3.18 2.88 -20.79
C ASP A 110 3.48 1.69 -19.88
N ASN A 111 4.29 1.91 -18.83
CA ASN A 111 4.57 0.91 -17.81
C ASN A 111 3.43 0.73 -16.78
N CYS A 112 2.35 1.53 -16.89
CA CYS A 112 1.10 1.38 -16.16
C CYS A 112 -0.15 1.65 -17.02
N PRO A 113 -0.48 0.81 -18.03
CA PRO A 113 -1.51 1.10 -19.04
C PRO A 113 -2.92 1.43 -18.55
N ASP A 114 -3.27 0.99 -17.33
CA ASP A 114 -4.58 1.22 -16.71
C ASP A 114 -4.53 2.32 -15.61
N HIS A 115 -3.36 2.89 -15.33
CA HIS A 115 -3.08 3.80 -14.22
C HIS A 115 -2.22 4.99 -14.64
N SER A 116 -2.83 6.18 -14.63
CA SER A 116 -2.15 7.42 -15.02
C SER A 116 -0.89 7.73 -14.24
N ASN A 117 0.25 7.67 -14.93
CA ASN A 117 1.57 7.92 -14.37
C ASN A 117 2.51 8.60 -15.40
N PRO A 118 2.29 9.88 -15.79
CA PRO A 118 3.06 10.47 -16.90
C PRO A 118 4.56 10.64 -16.63
N GLY A 119 4.99 10.42 -15.38
CA GLY A 119 6.39 10.35 -14.99
C GLY A 119 7.09 9.04 -15.36
N GLN A 120 6.34 7.97 -15.66
CA GLN A 120 6.84 6.63 -15.99
C GLN A 120 7.95 6.18 -15.03
N GLY A 121 7.70 6.40 -13.73
CA GLY A 121 8.61 5.95 -12.68
C GLY A 121 8.58 4.42 -12.60
N ASP A 122 9.75 3.82 -12.39
CA ASP A 122 9.97 2.39 -12.22
C ASP A 122 11.25 2.28 -11.38
N VAL A 123 11.09 2.08 -10.07
CA VAL A 123 12.19 2.14 -9.09
C VAL A 123 13.07 0.89 -9.14
N ASP A 124 12.51 -0.26 -9.47
CA ASP A 124 13.21 -1.55 -9.44
C ASP A 124 13.48 -2.17 -10.82
N ASP A 125 13.12 -1.44 -11.89
CA ASP A 125 13.38 -1.74 -13.30
C ASP A 125 12.75 -3.08 -13.75
N ASP A 126 11.54 -3.38 -13.27
CA ASP A 126 10.84 -4.64 -13.55
C ASP A 126 9.82 -4.56 -14.70
N THR A 127 9.67 -3.39 -15.32
CA THR A 127 8.72 -3.04 -16.40
C THR A 127 7.31 -2.65 -15.95
N VAL A 128 7.00 -2.74 -14.66
CA VAL A 128 5.78 -2.24 -14.05
C VAL A 128 6.09 -0.91 -13.36
N GLY A 129 5.29 0.11 -13.61
CA GLY A 129 5.56 1.44 -13.05
C GLY A 129 5.17 1.57 -11.57
N ASP A 130 5.83 2.48 -10.86
CA ASP A 130 5.63 2.73 -9.41
C ASP A 130 4.16 2.97 -9.00
N GLU A 131 3.32 3.46 -9.91
CA GLU A 131 1.89 3.78 -9.65
C GLU A 131 0.99 2.54 -9.65
N CYS A 132 1.38 1.49 -10.37
CA CYS A 132 0.63 0.26 -10.52
C CYS A 132 1.40 -0.98 -10.02
N ASP A 133 2.60 -0.78 -9.49
CA ASP A 133 3.43 -1.83 -8.93
C ASP A 133 3.04 -2.17 -7.48
N SER A 134 2.62 -3.41 -7.28
CA SER A 134 2.30 -4.01 -5.98
C SER A 134 3.53 -4.22 -5.08
N CYS A 135 4.74 -4.13 -5.63
CA CYS A 135 6.00 -4.29 -4.94
C CYS A 135 7.10 -3.32 -5.43
N ILE A 136 6.89 -2.01 -5.25
CA ILE A 136 7.77 -0.86 -5.64
C ILE A 136 9.31 -1.06 -5.51
N LEU A 137 9.78 -1.96 -4.64
CA LEU A 137 11.21 -2.20 -4.39
C LEU A 137 11.70 -3.60 -4.76
N ALA A 138 10.82 -4.48 -5.23
CA ALA A 138 11.09 -5.90 -5.43
C ALA A 138 10.51 -6.36 -6.78
N PRO A 139 11.37 -6.64 -7.79
CA PRO A 139 10.91 -6.94 -9.14
C PRO A 139 9.95 -8.12 -9.21
N ASN A 140 8.73 -7.86 -9.70
CA ASN A 140 7.65 -8.82 -9.90
C ASN A 140 6.80 -8.47 -11.15
N PRO A 141 7.34 -8.69 -12.36
CA PRO A 141 6.66 -8.29 -13.60
C PRO A 141 5.30 -8.98 -13.84
N ASP A 142 5.02 -10.08 -13.15
CA ASP A 142 3.75 -10.81 -13.21
C ASP A 142 2.71 -10.32 -12.20
N GLN A 143 3.09 -9.45 -11.26
CA GLN A 143 2.21 -8.78 -10.30
C GLN A 143 1.27 -9.76 -9.60
N SER A 144 1.80 -10.93 -9.19
CA SER A 144 1.02 -11.93 -8.48
C SER A 144 0.67 -11.43 -7.08
N ASP A 145 -0.59 -11.64 -6.70
CA ASP A 145 -1.18 -11.28 -5.41
C ASP A 145 -2.22 -12.36 -5.11
N VAL A 146 -1.81 -13.39 -4.35
CA VAL A 146 -2.62 -14.61 -4.16
C VAL A 146 -3.82 -14.37 -3.24
N ASP A 147 -3.67 -13.52 -2.23
CA ASP A 147 -4.72 -13.27 -1.24
C ASP A 147 -5.56 -12.02 -1.52
N GLY A 148 -5.11 -11.16 -2.44
CA GLY A 148 -5.85 -10.00 -2.93
C GLY A 148 -5.83 -8.82 -1.96
N ASP A 149 -4.79 -8.71 -1.13
CA ASP A 149 -4.64 -7.64 -0.14
C ASP A 149 -3.95 -6.37 -0.68
N LEU A 150 -3.55 -6.38 -1.95
CA LEU A 150 -2.84 -5.33 -2.71
C LEU A 150 -1.33 -5.24 -2.43
N VAL A 151 -0.74 -6.17 -1.69
CA VAL A 151 0.70 -6.37 -1.58
C VAL A 151 1.08 -7.57 -2.46
N GLY A 152 2.04 -7.40 -3.36
CA GLY A 152 2.40 -8.50 -4.27
C GLY A 152 3.18 -9.62 -3.57
N ASP A 153 3.04 -10.86 -4.03
CA ASP A 153 3.67 -12.05 -3.42
C ASP A 153 5.21 -11.93 -3.30
N ALA A 154 5.84 -11.09 -4.13
CA ALA A 154 7.29 -10.87 -4.11
C ALA A 154 7.77 -10.05 -2.91
N CYS A 155 6.88 -9.27 -2.29
CA CYS A 155 7.15 -8.40 -1.16
C CYS A 155 6.17 -8.59 0.01
N ASP A 156 5.17 -9.44 -0.15
CA ASP A 156 4.21 -9.78 0.90
C ASP A 156 4.80 -10.83 1.85
N PRO A 157 4.99 -10.50 3.14
CA PRO A 157 5.42 -11.46 4.15
C PRO A 157 4.29 -12.37 4.65
N CYS A 158 3.04 -12.19 4.17
CA CYS A 158 1.86 -13.00 4.51
C CYS A 158 1.01 -13.43 3.29
N PRO A 159 1.59 -14.06 2.24
CA PRO A 159 0.99 -14.25 0.91
C PRO A 159 -0.23 -15.19 0.81
N LEU A 160 -0.72 -15.69 1.94
CA LEU A 160 -1.85 -16.60 2.04
C LEU A 160 -2.93 -16.07 2.99
N LEU A 161 -2.76 -14.86 3.54
CA LEU A 161 -3.63 -14.32 4.56
C LEU A 161 -4.72 -13.47 3.92
N GLU A 162 -5.84 -14.12 3.57
CA GLU A 162 -6.97 -13.44 2.94
C GLU A 162 -7.43 -12.18 3.72
N PRO A 163 -7.75 -11.08 3.02
CA PRO A 163 -8.18 -9.85 3.65
C PRO A 163 -9.56 -10.00 4.31
N GLU A 164 -9.69 -9.41 5.49
CA GLU A 164 -10.93 -9.42 6.26
C GLU A 164 -12.11 -8.80 5.45
N PRO A 165 -13.34 -9.30 5.60
CA PRO A 165 -14.49 -8.97 4.75
C PRO A 165 -14.95 -7.50 4.79
N GLU A 166 -14.36 -6.66 5.64
CA GLU A 166 -14.62 -5.21 5.70
C GLU A 166 -13.66 -4.37 4.83
N GLY A 167 -12.79 -4.99 4.03
CA GLY A 167 -11.87 -4.24 3.16
C GLY A 167 -10.82 -3.46 3.94
N GLN A 168 -10.49 -3.95 5.14
CA GLN A 168 -9.28 -3.59 5.84
C GLN A 168 -8.34 -4.78 5.67
N PRO A 169 -7.22 -4.61 4.94
CA PRO A 169 -6.21 -5.65 4.88
C PRO A 169 -5.81 -6.07 6.31
N PRO A 170 -5.26 -7.27 6.51
CA PRO A 170 -4.52 -7.59 7.73
C PRO A 170 -3.24 -6.74 7.68
N ASN A 171 -3.38 -5.45 8.01
CA ASN A 171 -2.45 -4.38 7.62
C ASN A 171 -1.09 -4.42 8.34
N ASP A 172 -0.74 -5.50 9.02
CA ASP A 172 0.55 -5.60 9.72
C ASP A 172 1.50 -6.57 9.01
N HIS A 173 2.01 -6.10 7.87
CA HIS A 173 3.13 -6.68 7.14
C HIS A 173 4.49 -6.30 7.75
N SER A 174 4.51 -5.81 9.00
CA SER A 174 5.77 -5.59 9.69
C SER A 174 6.39 -6.93 10.05
N ASP A 175 7.71 -7.01 9.89
CA ASP A 175 8.52 -8.17 10.28
C ASP A 175 9.62 -7.66 11.26
N PRO A 176 9.32 -7.58 12.57
CA PRO A 176 10.24 -7.04 13.57
C PRO A 176 11.43 -7.94 13.88
N ASP A 177 11.26 -9.25 13.78
CA ASP A 177 12.25 -10.26 14.14
C ASP A 177 13.05 -10.78 12.93
N LEU A 178 12.66 -10.37 11.72
CA LEU A 178 13.36 -10.54 10.45
C LEU A 178 13.43 -12.00 9.99
N ASP A 179 12.33 -12.73 10.17
CA ASP A 179 12.21 -14.13 9.78
C ASP A 179 11.48 -14.36 8.44
N ALA A 180 11.07 -13.26 7.80
CA ALA A 180 10.31 -13.19 6.55
C ALA A 180 8.82 -13.60 6.66
N VAL A 181 8.29 -13.68 7.89
CA VAL A 181 6.86 -13.84 8.17
C VAL A 181 6.37 -12.54 8.81
N GLY A 182 5.25 -12.02 8.32
CA GLY A 182 4.71 -10.75 8.84
C GLY A 182 3.94 -10.98 10.14
N ASN A 183 3.95 -10.02 11.05
CA ASN A 183 3.21 -10.06 12.33
C ASN A 183 1.79 -10.60 12.22
N ALA A 184 1.08 -10.28 11.14
CA ALA A 184 -0.30 -10.71 10.93
C ALA A 184 -0.46 -12.23 10.73
N CYS A 185 0.58 -12.90 10.24
CA CYS A 185 0.63 -14.34 9.99
C CYS A 185 1.74 -15.05 10.77
N ASP A 186 2.38 -14.36 11.72
CA ASP A 186 3.46 -14.88 12.55
C ASP A 186 2.95 -15.29 13.94
N SER A 187 3.13 -16.56 14.28
CA SER A 187 2.82 -17.13 15.60
C SER A 187 3.83 -16.75 16.69
N CYS A 188 4.95 -16.12 16.34
CA CYS A 188 5.96 -15.58 17.25
C CYS A 188 6.53 -14.21 16.81
N PRO A 189 5.77 -13.10 16.84
CA PRO A 189 6.13 -11.77 16.30
C PRO A 189 7.46 -11.11 16.76
N ASP A 190 8.10 -11.66 17.78
CA ASP A 190 9.35 -11.18 18.37
C ASP A 190 10.46 -12.26 18.36
N HIS A 191 10.22 -13.46 17.83
CA HIS A 191 11.13 -14.61 17.83
C HIS A 191 11.14 -15.36 16.51
N ALA A 192 12.18 -15.09 15.72
CA ALA A 192 12.32 -15.64 14.38
C ALA A 192 12.05 -17.16 14.29
N ASN A 193 11.00 -17.51 13.56
CA ASN A 193 10.47 -18.87 13.42
C ASN A 193 9.89 -19.09 12.02
N SER A 194 10.65 -18.79 10.96
CA SER A 194 10.23 -18.88 9.54
C SER A 194 9.50 -20.17 9.07
N GLU A 195 9.63 -21.28 9.82
CA GLU A 195 8.89 -22.53 9.54
C GLU A 195 7.47 -22.55 10.13
N GLN A 196 7.13 -21.56 10.98
CA GLN A 196 5.86 -21.36 11.68
C GLN A 196 5.34 -22.66 12.33
N ALA A 197 6.25 -23.36 13.02
CA ALA A 197 5.93 -24.59 13.73
C ALA A 197 5.10 -24.28 14.99
N ASP A 198 4.01 -25.01 15.15
CA ASP A 198 3.09 -24.96 16.28
C ASP A 198 2.61 -26.41 16.52
N VAL A 199 3.33 -27.13 17.39
CA VAL A 199 3.16 -28.58 17.56
C VAL A 199 1.82 -28.94 18.20
N ASP A 200 1.32 -28.11 19.11
CA ASP A 200 0.08 -28.39 19.84
C ASP A 200 -1.14 -27.69 19.24
N GLY A 201 -0.96 -26.66 18.41
CA GLY A 201 -2.00 -25.96 17.69
C GLY A 201 -2.73 -24.92 18.52
N ASP A 202 -2.06 -24.33 19.52
CA ASP A 202 -2.65 -23.29 20.38
C ASP A 202 -2.58 -21.87 19.80
N GLY A 203 -1.84 -21.70 18.70
CA GLY A 203 -1.64 -20.44 17.99
C GLY A 203 -0.38 -19.67 18.38
N VAL A 204 0.41 -20.17 19.33
CA VAL A 204 1.74 -19.66 19.71
C VAL A 204 2.79 -20.60 19.10
N GLY A 205 3.77 -20.05 18.40
CA GLY A 205 4.77 -20.88 17.72
C GLY A 205 5.73 -21.53 18.71
N ASP A 206 6.23 -22.73 18.38
CA ASP A 206 7.18 -23.51 19.20
C ASP A 206 8.41 -22.71 19.65
N ALA A 207 8.79 -21.67 18.89
CA ALA A 207 9.96 -20.83 19.16
C ALA A 207 9.75 -19.88 20.36
N CYS A 208 8.50 -19.52 20.66
CA CYS A 208 8.14 -18.59 21.73
C CYS A 208 7.10 -19.17 22.71
N ASP A 209 6.66 -20.41 22.50
CA ASP A 209 5.75 -21.13 23.37
C ASP A 209 6.48 -21.65 24.64
N ASN A 210 5.98 -21.28 25.81
CA ASN A 210 6.48 -21.77 27.10
C ASN A 210 5.96 -23.17 27.49
N CYS A 211 5.08 -23.77 26.68
CA CYS A 211 4.64 -25.15 26.77
C CYS A 211 4.40 -25.83 25.39
N PRO A 212 5.45 -26.10 24.58
CA PRO A 212 5.36 -26.58 23.17
C PRO A 212 4.58 -27.87 22.88
N ASN A 213 4.03 -28.54 23.90
CA ASN A 213 3.27 -29.77 23.76
C ASN A 213 1.93 -29.72 24.52
N HIS A 214 1.54 -28.56 25.06
CA HIS A 214 0.38 -28.40 25.94
C HIS A 214 -0.36 -27.09 25.67
N LEU A 215 -1.47 -27.18 24.94
CA LEU A 215 -2.35 -26.05 24.62
C LEU A 215 -2.48 -25.01 25.74
N ASN A 216 -1.89 -23.82 25.54
CA ASN A 216 -1.87 -22.74 26.51
C ASN A 216 -1.74 -21.37 25.84
N SER A 217 -2.66 -21.03 24.94
CA SER A 217 -2.64 -19.79 24.15
C SER A 217 -2.54 -18.48 24.96
N ASP A 218 -2.76 -18.52 26.28
CA ASP A 218 -2.58 -17.37 27.18
C ASP A 218 -1.16 -17.20 27.72
N GLN A 219 -0.29 -18.18 27.47
CA GLN A 219 1.13 -18.26 27.82
C GLN A 219 1.38 -17.94 29.30
N THR A 220 0.43 -18.30 30.17
CA THR A 220 0.52 -18.02 31.60
C THR A 220 1.74 -18.72 32.20
N ASP A 221 2.63 -17.94 32.81
CA ASP A 221 3.76 -18.39 33.64
C ASP A 221 3.62 -17.72 35.03
N SER A 222 3.22 -18.51 36.02
CA SER A 222 2.74 -18.00 37.31
C SER A 222 3.85 -17.67 38.30
N ASP A 223 5.05 -18.22 38.12
CA ASP A 223 6.21 -17.97 38.97
C ASP A 223 7.41 -17.36 38.23
N GLY A 224 7.35 -17.28 36.90
CA GLY A 224 8.29 -16.53 36.06
C GLY A 224 9.57 -17.30 35.75
N ASP A 225 9.52 -18.62 35.70
CA ASP A 225 10.68 -19.48 35.48
C ASP A 225 10.91 -19.86 34.00
N GLY A 226 9.95 -19.53 33.13
CA GLY A 226 9.98 -19.81 31.69
C GLY A 226 9.27 -21.10 31.28
N VAL A 227 8.71 -21.88 32.20
CA VAL A 227 7.82 -23.01 31.95
C VAL A 227 6.38 -22.54 32.15
N GLY A 228 5.51 -22.77 31.16
CA GLY A 228 4.13 -22.34 31.28
C GLY A 228 3.37 -23.12 32.36
N SER A 229 2.46 -22.47 33.08
CA SER A 229 1.63 -23.08 34.13
C SER A 229 0.77 -24.26 33.66
N ALA A 230 0.63 -24.47 32.34
CA ALA A 230 -0.06 -25.61 31.76
C ALA A 230 0.78 -26.90 31.72
N CYS A 231 2.10 -26.78 31.71
CA CYS A 231 3.05 -27.89 31.65
C CYS A 231 4.05 -27.92 32.82
N ASP A 232 4.05 -26.90 33.67
CA ASP A 232 4.86 -26.81 34.88
C ASP A 232 4.34 -27.77 35.98
N SER A 233 5.21 -28.65 36.48
CA SER A 233 4.89 -29.61 37.55
C SER A 233 4.84 -28.93 38.93
N CYS A 234 5.34 -27.69 39.03
CA CYS A 234 5.31 -26.82 40.19
C CYS A 234 4.90 -25.36 39.87
N PRO A 235 3.64 -25.09 39.47
CA PRO A 235 3.17 -23.78 38.94
C PRO A 235 3.35 -22.53 39.80
N PHE A 236 3.88 -22.65 41.01
CA PHE A 236 4.07 -21.54 41.95
C PHE A 236 5.46 -21.56 42.60
N ALA A 237 6.39 -22.38 42.11
CA ALA A 237 7.72 -22.56 42.65
C ALA A 237 8.75 -22.72 41.53
N ALA A 238 9.32 -21.57 41.13
CA ALA A 238 10.23 -21.45 40.00
C ALA A 238 11.32 -22.54 39.95
N ASP A 239 11.26 -23.36 38.91
CA ASP A 239 12.22 -24.37 38.49
C ASP A 239 12.24 -24.50 36.96
N PRO A 240 13.10 -23.72 36.27
CA PRO A 240 13.15 -23.68 34.80
C PRO A 240 13.46 -25.01 34.10
N PHE A 241 13.86 -26.04 34.85
CA PHE A 241 14.22 -27.35 34.32
C PHE A 241 13.14 -28.42 34.57
N ASP A 242 12.05 -28.06 35.28
CA ASP A 242 10.91 -28.92 35.64
C ASP A 242 11.38 -30.32 36.08
N GLU A 243 12.31 -30.37 37.05
CA GLU A 243 12.92 -31.61 37.50
C GLU A 243 11.89 -32.43 38.32
N ASP A 244 11.65 -33.69 37.94
CA ASP A 244 10.80 -34.64 38.68
C ASP A 244 11.60 -35.92 38.98
N GLY A 245 12.23 -35.95 40.16
CA GLY A 245 13.21 -36.96 40.54
C GLY A 245 12.63 -38.38 40.67
N ASP A 246 11.38 -38.51 41.08
CA ASP A 246 10.71 -39.79 41.31
C ASP A 246 9.65 -40.15 40.25
N GLY A 247 9.29 -39.21 39.38
CA GLY A 247 8.40 -39.39 38.24
C GLY A 247 6.93 -39.42 38.63
N ASP A 248 6.54 -38.81 39.75
CA ASP A 248 5.17 -38.81 40.25
C ASP A 248 4.29 -37.67 39.69
N GLY A 249 4.89 -36.76 38.91
CA GLY A 249 4.24 -35.62 38.27
C GLY A 249 4.18 -34.36 39.14
N LEU A 250 4.87 -34.34 40.28
CA LEU A 250 5.11 -33.15 41.10
C LEU A 250 6.60 -32.81 41.05
N GLY A 251 6.96 -31.59 40.64
CA GLY A 251 8.36 -31.23 40.51
C GLY A 251 9.10 -31.16 41.85
N ASP A 252 10.41 -31.38 41.83
CA ASP A 252 11.30 -31.40 43.00
C ASP A 252 11.23 -30.10 43.83
N ALA A 253 10.91 -28.96 43.17
CA ALA A 253 10.81 -27.64 43.79
C ALA A 253 9.60 -27.50 44.75
N CYS A 254 8.52 -28.25 44.52
CA CYS A 254 7.30 -28.21 45.31
C CYS A 254 6.92 -29.58 45.90
N ASP A 255 7.69 -30.62 45.61
CA ASP A 255 7.55 -31.92 46.23
C ASP A 255 8.19 -31.96 47.63
N THR A 256 7.45 -32.55 48.56
CA THR A 256 7.90 -32.82 49.92
C THR A 256 8.74 -34.09 50.03
N CYS A 257 8.70 -34.97 49.02
CA CYS A 257 9.39 -36.27 49.01
C CYS A 257 10.06 -36.59 47.65
N PRO A 258 11.01 -35.78 47.15
CA PRO A 258 11.49 -35.80 45.74
C PRO A 258 12.34 -37.01 45.31
N LEU A 259 12.36 -38.12 46.07
CA LEU A 259 13.24 -39.29 45.85
C LEU A 259 12.63 -40.65 46.24
#